data_AF-A0A2N2IJF8-F1
#
_entry.id   AF-A0A2N2IJF8-F1
#
_cell.length_a   1.000
_cell.length_b   1.000
_cell.length_c   1.000
_cell.angle_alpha   90.00
_cell.angle_beta   90.00
_cell.angle_gamma   90.00
#
_symmetry.space_group_name_H-M   'P 1'
#
loop_
_entity.id
_entity.type
_entity.pdbx_description
1 polymer ?
#
loop_
_entity_poly.entity_id
_entity_poly.type
_entity_poly.pdbx_seq_one_letter_code
_entity_poly.pdbx_strand_id
1 'polypeptide(L)'
;MSYSSPLFSRLMKLALAFAGEVRVEQVRFGDHTAAVVLSDGRLGLAMHFDRSPTSEGRDHAEALMAGRPAGDLIAMLGSPVALESAVAVACINALEP
;
A
#
# COMPACT_ATOMS: atom_id res chain seq x y z
N MET A 1 13.19 -13.01 -2.01
CA MET A 1 12.32 -14.13 -2.44
C MET A 1 10.89 -13.63 -2.36
N SER A 2 10.16 -13.59 -3.48
CA SER A 2 8.73 -13.25 -3.46
C SER A 2 7.95 -14.50 -3.07
N TYR A 3 7.17 -14.44 -1.98
CA TYR A 3 6.31 -15.53 -1.58
C TYR A 3 5.14 -15.63 -2.56
N SER A 4 5.10 -16.70 -3.36
CA SER A 4 3.97 -16.98 -4.26
C SER A 4 2.80 -17.56 -3.45
N SER A 5 2.04 -16.67 -2.81
CA SER A 5 0.81 -17.02 -2.11
C SER A 5 -0.37 -16.96 -3.10
N PRO A 6 -1.13 -18.06 -3.29
CA PRO A 6 -2.33 -18.04 -4.14
C PRO A 6 -3.37 -17.00 -3.68
N LEU A 7 -3.40 -16.69 -2.38
CA LEU A 7 -4.26 -15.62 -1.84
C LEU A 7 -3.80 -14.25 -2.33
N PHE A 8 -2.50 -13.96 -2.24
CA PHE A 8 -1.96 -12.66 -2.67
C PHE A 8 -2.14 -12.45 -4.17
N SER A 9 -1.90 -13.48 -4.99
CA SER A 9 -2.14 -13.39 -6.43
C SER A 9 -3.61 -13.10 -6.75
N ARG A 10 -4.55 -13.70 -5.99
CA ARG A 10 -5.99 -13.45 -6.17
C ARG A 10 -6.38 -12.03 -5.74
N LEU A 11 -5.92 -11.58 -4.58
CA LEU A 11 -6.18 -10.23 -4.08
C LEU A 11 -5.62 -9.17 -5.04
N MET A 12 -4.38 -9.33 -5.47
CA MET A 12 -3.74 -8.44 -6.43
C MET A 12 -4.53 -8.38 -7.74
N LYS A 13 -4.94 -9.53 -8.30
CA LYS A 13 -5.73 -9.56 -9.54
C LYS A 13 -7.06 -8.82 -9.39
N LEU A 14 -7.77 -9.01 -8.28
CA LEU A 14 -9.04 -8.34 -8.02
C LEU A 14 -8.83 -6.82 -7.84
N ALA A 15 -7.88 -6.42 -7.01
CA ALA A 15 -7.60 -5.01 -6.75
C ALA A 15 -7.14 -4.26 -8.00
N LEU A 16 -6.28 -4.87 -8.83
CA LEU A 16 -5.83 -4.27 -10.09
C LEU A 16 -6.99 -4.03 -11.07
N ALA A 17 -8.05 -4.86 -11.04
CA ALA A 17 -9.23 -4.64 -11.86
C ALA A 17 -10.01 -3.38 -11.44
N PHE A 18 -9.91 -2.96 -10.18
CA PHE A 18 -10.55 -1.75 -9.63
C PHE A 18 -9.64 -0.52 -9.61
N ALA A 19 -8.32 -0.71 -9.74
CA ALA A 19 -7.35 0.38 -9.68
C ALA A 19 -7.51 1.39 -10.84
N GLY A 20 -7.80 0.91 -12.05
CA GLY A 20 -7.88 1.77 -13.24
C GLY A 20 -6.61 2.63 -13.38
N GLU A 21 -6.79 3.94 -13.57
CA GLU A 21 -5.70 4.92 -13.63
C GLU A 21 -5.57 5.75 -12.34
N VAL A 22 -6.24 5.37 -11.24
CA VAL A 22 -6.22 6.16 -10.00
C VAL A 22 -4.81 6.20 -9.43
N ARG A 23 -4.43 7.38 -8.94
CA ARG A 23 -3.11 7.61 -8.35
C ARG A 23 -3.22 7.71 -6.85
N VAL A 24 -2.12 7.44 -6.20
CA VAL A 24 -1.98 7.61 -4.75
C VAL A 24 -1.68 9.07 -4.50
N GLU A 25 -2.57 9.76 -3.81
CA GLU A 25 -2.37 11.15 -3.42
C GLU A 25 -1.44 11.24 -2.22
N GLN A 26 -1.67 10.38 -1.22
CA GLN A 26 -0.93 10.45 0.04
C GLN A 26 -0.73 9.06 0.63
N VAL A 27 0.43 8.86 1.26
CA VAL A 27 0.71 7.73 2.15
C VAL A 27 1.10 8.30 3.51
N ARG A 28 0.61 7.70 4.60
CA ARG A 28 1.00 8.05 5.98
C ARG A 28 1.25 6.81 6.81
N PHE A 29 2.35 6.80 7.56
CA PHE A 29 2.67 5.77 8.54
C PHE A 29 2.44 6.30 9.96
N GLY A 30 1.42 5.76 10.61
CA GLY A 30 1.31 5.80 12.06
C GLY A 30 2.21 4.75 12.71
N ASP A 31 2.19 4.68 14.04
CA ASP A 31 3.04 3.75 14.79
C ASP A 31 2.75 2.29 14.49
N HIS A 32 1.51 1.95 14.14
CA HIS A 32 1.08 0.58 13.83
C HIS A 32 0.20 0.49 12.59
N THR A 33 0.07 1.57 11.83
CA THR A 33 -0.86 1.65 10.70
C THR A 33 -0.24 2.35 9.51
N ALA A 34 -0.60 1.91 8.31
CA ALA A 34 -0.38 2.60 7.05
C ALA A 34 -1.73 3.10 6.53
N ALA A 35 -1.78 4.36 6.12
CA ALA A 35 -2.93 4.97 5.47
C ALA A 35 -2.57 5.35 4.03
N VAL A 36 -3.48 5.10 3.10
CA VAL A 36 -3.35 5.46 1.69
C VAL A 36 -4.58 6.25 1.28
N VAL A 37 -4.37 7.45 0.74
CA VAL A 37 -5.41 8.27 0.12
C VAL A 37 -5.20 8.22 -1.39
N LEU A 38 -6.26 7.91 -2.12
CA LEU A 38 -6.29 7.92 -3.57
C LEU A 38 -6.74 9.29 -4.08
N SER A 39 -6.35 9.64 -5.30
CA SER A 39 -6.64 10.94 -5.93
C SER A 39 -8.12 11.23 -6.15
N ASP A 40 -9.00 10.23 -5.98
CA ASP A 40 -10.45 10.38 -6.02
C ASP A 40 -11.08 10.52 -4.62
N GLY A 41 -10.26 10.67 -3.58
CA GLY A 41 -10.67 10.88 -2.20
C GLY A 41 -10.93 9.60 -1.41
N ARG A 42 -10.82 8.41 -2.01
CA ARG A 42 -10.93 7.15 -1.28
C ARG A 42 -9.74 6.94 -0.33
N LEU A 43 -10.02 6.36 0.83
CA LEU A 43 -9.05 6.12 1.90
C LEU A 43 -9.04 4.63 2.24
N GLY A 44 -7.85 4.08 2.43
CA GLY A 44 -7.67 2.74 2.96
C GLY A 44 -6.61 2.70 4.06
N LEU A 45 -6.79 1.74 4.96
CA LEU A 45 -5.94 1.55 6.14
C LEU A 45 -5.47 0.10 6.20
N ALA A 46 -4.26 -0.11 6.69
CA ALA A 46 -3.75 -1.42 7.06
C ALA A 46 -2.91 -1.33 8.33
N MET A 47 -2.87 -2.39 9.11
CA MET A 47 -1.90 -2.50 10.20
C MET A 47 -0.53 -2.90 9.66
N HIS A 48 0.52 -2.39 10.30
CA HIS A 48 1.89 -2.88 10.12
C HIS A 48 2.51 -3.16 11.49
N PHE A 49 3.47 -4.09 11.51
CA PHE A 49 4.16 -4.52 12.72
C PHE A 49 5.67 -4.25 12.64
N ASP A 50 6.06 -3.24 11.85
CA ASP A 50 7.46 -2.86 11.77
C ASP A 50 7.87 -2.15 13.06
N ARG A 51 8.91 -2.68 13.73
CA ARG A 51 9.40 -2.15 15.00
C ARG A 51 10.54 -1.16 14.83
N SER A 52 11.02 -0.97 13.61
CA SER A 52 12.33 -0.38 13.33
C SER A 52 12.39 0.89 12.46
N PRO A 53 11.31 1.48 11.90
CA PRO A 53 11.50 2.63 11.04
C PRO A 53 11.61 3.91 11.89
N THR A 54 12.73 4.61 11.73
CA THR A 54 12.88 5.99 12.21
C THR A 54 11.85 6.90 11.55
N SER A 55 11.50 8.02 12.18
CA SER A 55 10.56 9.00 11.60
C SER A 55 11.02 9.45 10.21
N GLU A 56 12.31 9.77 10.04
CA GLU A 56 12.89 10.17 8.75
C GLU A 56 12.76 9.07 7.68
N GLY A 57 12.91 7.80 8.06
CA GLY A 57 12.73 6.68 7.15
C GLY A 57 11.28 6.53 6.68
N ARG A 58 10.31 6.80 7.56
CA ARG A 58 8.88 6.82 7.20
C ARG A 58 8.58 7.95 6.25
N ASP A 59 9.01 9.17 6.57
CA ASP A 59 8.77 10.36 5.73
C ASP A 59 9.33 10.18 4.32
N HIS A 60 10.53 9.60 4.21
CA HIS A 60 11.13 9.30 2.91
C HIS A 60 10.32 8.25 2.13
N ALA A 61 9.89 7.17 2.78
CA ALA A 61 9.08 6.14 2.15
C ALA A 61 7.71 6.68 1.68
N GLU A 62 7.06 7.52 2.49
CA GLU A 62 5.81 8.19 2.12
C GLU A 62 5.97 9.02 0.83
N ALA A 63 7.04 9.82 0.77
CA ALA A 63 7.33 10.67 -0.38
C ALA A 63 7.60 9.85 -1.67
N LEU A 64 8.26 8.70 -1.55
CA LEU A 64 8.52 7.81 -2.69
C LEU A 64 7.25 7.12 -3.22
N MET A 65 6.24 6.92 -2.38
CA MET A 65 5.02 6.20 -2.76
C MET A 65 3.92 7.15 -3.24
N ALA A 66 3.89 8.38 -2.76
CA ALA A 66 2.96 9.41 -3.23
C ALA A 66 3.13 9.71 -4.73
N GLY A 67 2.01 9.98 -5.41
CA GLY A 67 1.96 10.28 -6.84
C GLY A 67 2.07 9.06 -7.76
N ARG A 68 2.36 7.86 -7.26
CA ARG A 68 2.42 6.65 -8.08
C ARG A 68 1.01 6.13 -8.43
N PRO A 69 0.85 5.39 -9.56
CA PRO A 69 -0.37 4.66 -9.83
C PRO A 69 -0.70 3.69 -8.67
N ALA A 70 -1.98 3.54 -8.32
CA ALA A 70 -2.37 2.59 -7.28
C ALA A 70 -1.93 1.14 -7.60
N GLY A 71 -1.94 0.77 -8.89
CA GLY A 71 -1.48 -0.55 -9.34
C GLY A 71 -0.01 -0.84 -9.00
N ASP A 72 0.85 0.19 -8.99
CA ASP A 72 2.25 0.05 -8.59
C ASP A 72 2.40 -0.32 -7.11
N LEU A 73 1.54 0.27 -6.26
CA LEU A 73 1.56 0.00 -4.82
C LEU A 73 0.98 -1.38 -4.52
N ILE A 74 -0.08 -1.78 -5.24
CA ILE A 74 -0.65 -3.13 -5.14
C ILE A 74 0.41 -4.20 -5.46
N ALA A 75 1.29 -3.95 -6.44
CA ALA A 75 2.35 -4.88 -6.82
C ALA A 75 3.39 -5.14 -5.70
N MET A 76 3.40 -4.33 -4.64
CA MET A 76 4.24 -4.54 -3.45
C MET A 76 3.65 -5.55 -2.46
N LEU A 77 2.45 -6.09 -2.72
CA LEU A 77 1.82 -7.08 -1.84
C LEU A 77 2.72 -8.32 -1.68
N GLY A 78 3.00 -8.68 -0.42
CA GLY A 78 3.90 -9.79 -0.10
C GLY A 78 5.39 -9.43 -0.17
N SER A 79 5.73 -8.14 -0.26
CA SER A 79 7.11 -7.66 -0.06
C SER A 79 7.65 -8.12 1.30
N PRO A 80 8.94 -8.51 1.39
CA PRO A 80 9.58 -8.77 2.67
C PRO A 80 9.73 -7.52 3.54
N VAL A 81 9.55 -6.32 2.96
CA VAL A 81 9.52 -5.06 3.70
C VAL A 81 8.10 -4.84 4.23
N ALA A 82 7.93 -4.94 5.55
CA ALA A 82 6.62 -4.91 6.19
C ALA A 82 5.80 -3.65 5.84
N LEU A 83 6.47 -2.49 5.75
CA LEU A 83 5.81 -1.23 5.37
C LEU A 83 5.29 -1.24 3.92
N GLU A 84 6.06 -1.76 2.98
CA GLU A 84 5.64 -1.88 1.58
C GLU A 84 4.41 -2.78 1.44
N SER A 85 4.44 -3.95 2.11
CA SER A 85 3.30 -4.86 2.09
C SER A 85 2.07 -4.26 2.79
N ALA A 86 2.25 -3.48 3.86
CA ALA A 86 1.14 -2.79 4.53
C ALA A 86 0.52 -1.70 3.66
N VAL A 87 1.35 -0.92 2.94
CA VAL A 87 0.87 0.07 1.97
C VAL A 87 0.11 -0.59 0.83
N ALA A 88 0.58 -1.73 0.33
CA ALA A 88 -0.15 -2.50 -0.68
C ALA A 88 -1.54 -2.89 -0.18
N VAL A 89 -1.64 -3.40 1.05
CA VAL A 89 -2.94 -3.77 1.67
C VAL A 89 -3.81 -2.55 1.89
N ALA A 90 -3.27 -1.43 2.39
CA ALA A 90 -4.03 -0.20 2.59
C ALA A 90 -4.56 0.34 1.25
N CYS A 91 -3.77 0.26 0.18
CA CYS A 91 -4.18 0.65 -1.16
C CYS A 91 -5.28 -0.26 -1.70
N ILE A 92 -5.19 -1.58 -1.49
CA ILE A 92 -6.25 -2.54 -1.84
C ILE A 92 -7.55 -2.18 -1.09
N ASN A 93 -7.48 -1.89 0.20
CA ASN A 93 -8.64 -1.52 1.01
C ASN A 93 -9.27 -0.19 0.56
N ALA A 94 -8.47 0.75 0.04
CA ALA A 94 -8.98 2.00 -0.52
C ALA A 94 -9.75 1.79 -1.84
N LEU A 95 -9.43 0.71 -2.56
CA LEU A 95 -10.06 0.35 -3.84
C LEU A 95 -11.28 -0.56 -3.66
N GLU A 96 -11.47 -1.13 -2.48
CA GLU A 96 -12.67 -1.89 -2.13
C GLU A 96 -13.88 -0.93 -2.11
N PRO A 97 -15.01 -1.30 -2.74
CA PRO A 97 -16.21 -0.45 -2.83
C PRO A 97 -16.96 -0.30 -1.49
#